data_AF-A0A848BAA7-F1
#
_entry.id   AF-A0A848BAA7-F1
#
_cell.length_a   1.000
_cell.length_b   1.000
_cell.length_c   1.000
_cell.angle_alpha   90.00
_cell.angle_beta   90.00
_cell.angle_gamma   90.00
#
_symmetry.space_group_name_H-M   'P 1'
#
loop_
_entity.id
_entity.type
_entity.pdbx_description
1 polymer ?
#
loop_
_entity_poly.entity_id
_entity_poly.type
_entity_poly.pdbx_seq_one_letter_code
_entity_poly.pdbx_strand_id
1 'polypeptide(L)' 'MNEEIKNEILAIRETGATNMFDVGTVREIAIQLAFDELADFLSDRKNHKAYCNFILTGK' A
#
# COMPACT_ATOMS: atom_id res chain seq x y z
N MET A 1 10.47 3.89 -2.00
CA MET A 1 9.04 4.24 -1.97
C MET A 1 8.94 5.74 -2.16
N ASN A 2 8.11 6.18 -3.11
CA ASN A 2 7.91 7.60 -3.40
C ASN A 2 6.93 8.22 -2.38
N GLU A 3 6.89 9.55 -2.27
CA GLU A 3 5.92 10.25 -1.41
C GLU A 3 4.47 10.05 -1.90
N GLU A 4 4.28 9.87 -3.20
CA GLU A 4 2.97 9.55 -3.80
C GLU A 4 2.43 8.21 -3.29
N ILE A 5 3.22 7.14 -3.41
CA ILE A 5 2.89 5.81 -2.87
C ILE A 5 2.60 5.87 -1.35
N LYS A 6 3.33 6.69 -0.58
CA LYS A 6 3.05 6.87 0.85
C LYS A 6 1.66 7.46 1.09
N ASN A 7 1.30 8.49 0.33
CA ASN A 7 -0.01 9.14 0.45
C ASN A 7 -1.14 8.19 0.05
N GLU A 8 -0.96 7.38 -1.00
CA GLU A 8 -1.93 6.35 -1.41
C GLU A 8 -2.12 5.28 -0.33
N ILE A 9 -1.03 4.81 0.29
CA ILE A 9 -1.10 3.87 1.42
C ILE A 9 -1.88 4.46 2.60
N LEU A 10 -1.62 5.73 2.92
CA LEU A 10 -2.32 6.43 3.99
C LEU A 10 -3.80 6.62 3.64
N ALA A 11 -4.14 6.94 2.38
CA ALA A 11 -5.53 7.01 1.94
C ALA A 11 -6.26 5.68 2.14
N ILE A 12 -5.65 4.54 1.78
CA ILE A 12 -6.22 3.22 2.04
C ILE A 12 -6.35 2.97 3.55
N ARG A 13 -5.34 3.34 4.35
CA ARG A 13 -5.38 3.18 5.80
C ARG A 13 -6.55 3.92 6.44
N GLU A 14 -6.81 5.15 6.01
CA GLU A 14 -7.92 5.98 6.51
C GLU A 14 -9.30 5.36 6.20
N THR A 15 -9.41 4.58 5.12
CA THR A 15 -10.68 3.87 4.81
C THR A 15 -11.02 2.79 5.84
N GLY A 16 -10.02 2.22 6.53
CA GLY A 16 -10.20 1.12 7.47
C GLY A 16 -10.75 -0.17 6.84
N ALA A 17 -10.72 -0.30 5.51
CA ALA A 17 -11.39 -1.38 4.79
C ALA A 17 -10.70 -2.76 4.95
N THR A 18 -9.39 -2.78 5.25
CA THR A 18 -8.64 -4.03 5.42
C THR A 18 -7.50 -3.89 6.43
N ASN A 19 -6.95 -5.02 6.86
CA ASN A 19 -5.68 -5.05 7.58
C ASN A 19 -4.55 -4.61 6.64
N MET A 20 -3.79 -3.59 7.02
CA MET A 20 -2.68 -3.08 6.19
C MET A 20 -1.57 -4.11 5.93
N PHE A 21 -1.48 -5.21 6.69
CA PHE A 21 -0.54 -6.31 6.40
C PHE A 21 -1.07 -7.33 5.38
N ASP A 22 -2.35 -7.28 5.05
CA ASP A 22 -2.93 -8.05 3.96
C ASP A 22 -2.65 -7.35 2.62
N VAL A 23 -1.41 -7.50 2.15
CA VAL A 23 -0.93 -6.86 0.92
C VAL A 23 -1.79 -7.24 -0.30
N GLY A 24 -2.38 -8.43 -0.32
CA GLY A 24 -3.26 -8.87 -1.40
C GLY A 24 -4.50 -7.99 -1.48
N THR A 25 -5.21 -7.86 -0.36
CA THR A 25 -6.41 -7.02 -0.28
C THR A 25 -6.09 -5.53 -0.44
N VAL A 26 -4.98 -5.04 0.10
CA VAL A 26 -4.54 -3.64 -0.11
C VAL A 26 -4.28 -3.36 -1.60
N ARG A 27 -3.68 -4.30 -2.32
CA ARG A 27 -3.47 -4.18 -3.77
C ARG A 27 -4.80 -4.15 -4.53
N GLU A 28 -5.78 -4.98 -4.15
CA GLU A 28 -7.11 -4.96 -4.77
C GLU A 28 -7.82 -3.62 -4.54
N ILE A 29 -7.74 -3.07 -3.32
CA ILE A 29 -8.30 -1.75 -3.01
C ILE A 29 -7.57 -0.65 -3.80
N ALA A 30 -6.24 -0.73 -3.93
CA ALA A 30 -5.47 0.20 -4.75
C ALA A 30 -5.96 0.21 -6.21
N ILE A 31 -6.22 -0.97 -6.80
CA ILE A 31 -6.79 -1.09 -8.15
C ILE A 31 -8.20 -0.47 -8.22
N GLN A 32 -9.05 -0.70 -7.21
CA GLN A 32 -10.40 -0.13 -7.17
C GLN A 32 -10.40 1.40 -7.05
N LEU A 33 -9.41 1.97 -6.37
CA LEU A 33 -9.24 3.42 -6.19
C LEU A 33 -8.42 4.08 -7.31
N ALA A 34 -8.01 3.32 -8.32
CA ALA A 34 -7.14 3.77 -9.42
C ALA A 34 -5.77 4.30 -8.93
N PHE A 35 -5.22 3.71 -7.87
CA PHE A 35 -3.85 3.93 -7.41
C PHE A 35 -2.88 3.00 -8.14
N ASP A 36 -2.65 3.29 -9.42
CA ASP A 36 -1.86 2.44 -10.32
C ASP A 36 -0.40 2.28 -9.82
N GLU A 37 0.21 3.35 -9.28
CA GLU A 37 1.58 3.29 -8.74
C GLU A 37 1.69 2.36 -7.52
N LEU A 38 0.77 2.47 -6.56
CA LEU A 38 0.72 1.56 -5.41
C LEU A 38 0.41 0.12 -5.84
N ALA A 39 -0.52 -0.07 -6.78
CA ALA A 39 -0.87 -1.40 -7.27
C ALA A 39 0.33 -2.09 -7.95
N ASP A 40 1.08 -1.36 -8.78
CA ASP A 40 2.31 -1.85 -9.40
C ASP A 40 3.42 -2.08 -8.36
N PHE A 41 3.58 -1.16 -7.41
CA PHE A 41 4.54 -1.30 -6.32
C PHE A 41 4.29 -2.56 -5.49
N LEU A 42 3.03 -2.84 -5.12
CA LEU A 42 2.64 -4.03 -4.36
C LEU A 42 2.59 -5.31 -5.21
N SER A 43 2.63 -5.20 -6.54
CA SER A 43 2.73 -6.37 -7.42
C SER A 43 4.10 -7.04 -7.33
N ASP A 44 5.16 -6.29 -7.03
CA ASP A 44 6.50 -6.85 -6.79
C ASP A 44 6.69 -7.26 -5.31
N ARG A 45 6.89 -8.56 -5.08
CA ARG A 45 7.16 -9.15 -3.76
C ARG A 45 8.39 -8.54 -3.06
N LYS A 46 9.37 -8.01 -3.80
CA LYS A 46 10.56 -7.37 -3.22
C LYS A 46 10.20 -6.09 -2.46
N ASN A 47 9.14 -5.39 -2.89
CA ASN A 47 8.68 -4.15 -2.28
C ASN A 47 7.89 -4.36 -0.99
N HIS A 48 7.36 -5.58 -0.77
CA HIS A 48 6.55 -5.90 0.41
C HIS A 48 7.30 -5.64 1.72
N LYS A 49 8.62 -5.87 1.74
CA LYS A 49 9.44 -5.57 2.92
C LYS A 49 9.49 -4.07 3.21
N ALA A 50 9.66 -3.23 2.19
CA ALA A 50 9.68 -1.78 2.35
C ALA A 50 8.30 -1.25 2.78
N TYR A 51 7.23 -1.79 2.18
CA TYR A 51 5.85 -1.51 2.57
C TYR A 51 5.57 -1.88 4.03
N CYS A 52 5.86 -3.12 4.45
CA CYS A 52 5.64 -3.54 5.83
C CYS A 52 6.45 -2.71 6.84
N ASN A 53 7.69 -2.36 6.49
CA ASN A 53 8.50 -1.46 7.31
C ASN A 53 7.85 -0.08 7.45
N PHE A 54 7.28 0.47 6.37
CA PHE A 54 6.56 1.73 6.43
C PHE A 54 5.32 1.65 7.32
N ILE A 55 4.52 0.58 7.20
CA ILE A 55 3.35 0.37 8.06
C ILE A 55 3.75 0.26 9.54
N LEU A 56 4.88 -0.40 9.84
CA LEU A 56 5.37 -0.57 11.21
C LEU A 56 6.00 0.69 11.81
N THR A 57 6.73 1.46 10.99
CA THR A 57 7.61 2.54 11.50
C THR A 57 7.14 3.95 11.14
N GLY A 58 6.25 4.09 10.16
CA GLY A 58 5.82 5.37 9.59
C GLY A 58 6.92 6.12 8.84
N LYS A 59 8.05 5.48 8.52
CA LYS A 59 9.22 6.08 7.86
C LYS A 59 9.40 5.60 6.43
#